data_AF-A0A812R4I9-F1
#
_entry.id   AF-A0A812R4I9-F1
#
_cell.length_a   1.000
_cell.length_b   1.000
_cell.length_c   1.000
_cell.angle_alpha   90.00
_cell.angle_beta   90.00
_cell.angle_gamma   90.00
#
_symmetry.space_group_name_H-M   'P 1'
#
loop_
_entity.id
_entity.type
_entity.pdbx_description
1 polymer ?
#
loop_
_entity_poly.entity_id
_entity_poly.type
_entity_poly.pdbx_seq_one_letter_code
_entity_poly.pdbx_strand_id
1 'polypeptide(L)'
;MASACTWKKQTIIFARYDFLEESRRYAEKLTQFVRENAASFTEKKVETARGLYAQFLRTLLQKSLITPDDYEVYQQICPLFDPVYVFYDEKKDFYAQLVEVQEEILGGC
;
A
#
# COMPACT_ATOMS: atom_id res chain seq x y z
N MET A 1 -15.49 4.45 11.78
CA MET A 1 -15.45 4.98 10.39
C MET A 1 -14.03 5.30 9.88
N ALA A 2 -12.95 4.91 10.59
CA ALA A 2 -11.57 5.19 10.20
C ALA A 2 -10.99 4.24 9.13
N SER A 3 -11.59 3.07 8.89
CA SER A 3 -11.01 2.04 8.00
C SER A 3 -11.06 2.34 6.50
N ALA A 4 -11.54 3.51 6.06
CA ALA A 4 -11.58 3.85 4.63
C ALA A 4 -10.46 4.83 4.21
N CYS A 5 -10.05 5.77 5.07
CA CYS A 5 -9.03 6.77 4.71
C CYS A 5 -7.59 6.20 4.79
N THR A 6 -7.36 5.13 5.56
CA THR A 6 -6.02 4.54 5.74
C THR A 6 -5.51 3.78 4.50
N TRP A 7 -6.39 3.15 3.71
CA TRP A 7 -5.99 2.35 2.53
C TRP A 7 -5.55 3.17 1.31
N LYS A 8 -5.91 4.46 1.25
CA LYS A 8 -5.43 5.38 0.19
C LYS A 8 -3.91 5.52 0.21
N LYS A 9 -3.27 5.40 1.39
CA LYS A 9 -1.84 5.64 1.57
C LYS A 9 -0.95 4.52 1.01
N GLN A 10 -1.45 3.29 0.95
CA GLN A 10 -0.66 2.12 0.53
C GLN A 10 -0.83 1.76 -0.95
N THR A 11 -1.82 2.37 -1.61
CA THR A 11 -2.13 2.16 -3.03
C THR A 11 -1.55 3.28 -3.91
N ILE A 12 -0.60 4.08 -3.40
CA ILE A 12 0.02 5.20 -4.13
C ILE A 12 0.58 4.77 -5.48
N ILE A 13 1.13 3.56 -5.59
CA ILE A 13 1.62 3.05 -6.87
C ILE A 13 0.50 2.82 -7.89
N PHE A 14 -0.68 2.37 -7.45
CA PHE A 14 -1.85 2.27 -8.33
C PHE A 14 -2.37 3.64 -8.75
N ALA A 15 -2.29 4.65 -7.85
CA ALA A 15 -2.66 6.02 -8.17
C ALA A 15 -1.64 6.69 -9.13
N ARG A 16 -0.34 6.39 -8.95
CA ARG A 16 0.74 6.89 -9.83
C ARG A 16 0.61 6.39 -11.27
N TYR A 17 0.08 5.18 -11.44
CA TYR A 17 -0.10 4.55 -12.75
C TYR A 17 -1.59 4.41 -13.11
N ASP A 18 -2.44 5.34 -12.65
CA ASP A 18 -3.90 5.30 -12.85
C ASP A 18 -4.34 5.32 -14.32
N PHE A 19 -3.49 5.84 -15.21
CA PHE A 19 -3.66 5.81 -16.66
C PHE A 19 -3.63 4.39 -17.26
N LEU A 20 -3.15 3.38 -16.52
CA LEU A 20 -3.24 1.98 -16.91
C LEU A 20 -4.53 1.36 -16.41
N GLU A 21 -5.28 0.71 -17.31
CA GLU A 21 -6.47 -0.06 -16.92
C GLU A 21 -6.12 -1.16 -15.90
N GLU A 22 -4.93 -1.74 -16.02
CA GLU A 22 -4.43 -2.76 -15.09
C GLU A 22 -4.32 -2.22 -13.66
N SER A 23 -3.93 -0.95 -13.46
CA SER A 23 -3.82 -0.36 -12.12
C SER A 23 -5.15 -0.38 -11.39
N ARG A 24 -6.24 0.01 -12.07
CA ARG A 24 -7.58 -0.03 -11.50
C ARG A 24 -8.03 -1.46 -11.19
N ARG A 25 -7.84 -2.39 -12.14
CA ARG A 25 -8.21 -3.80 -11.98
C ARG A 25 -7.51 -4.47 -10.81
N TYR A 26 -6.19 -4.28 -10.69
CA TYR A 26 -5.41 -4.86 -9.59
C TYR A 26 -5.73 -4.19 -8.25
N ALA A 27 -5.95 -2.87 -8.22
CA ALA A 27 -6.36 -2.15 -7.01
C ALA A 27 -7.73 -2.64 -6.50
N GLU A 28 -8.72 -2.78 -7.39
CA GLU A 28 -10.04 -3.30 -7.06
C GLU A 28 -9.96 -4.75 -6.55
N LYS A 29 -9.21 -5.60 -7.25
CA LYS A 29 -9.01 -7.01 -6.87
C LYS A 29 -8.32 -7.16 -5.50
N LEU A 30 -7.28 -6.37 -5.23
CA LEU A 30 -6.59 -6.38 -3.95
C LEU A 30 -7.49 -5.86 -2.83
N THR A 31 -8.22 -4.78 -3.08
CA THR A 31 -9.18 -4.21 -2.13
C THR A 31 -10.30 -5.18 -1.80
N GLN A 32 -10.85 -5.87 -2.81
CA GLN A 32 -11.87 -6.89 -2.63
C GLN A 32 -11.32 -8.07 -1.82
N PHE A 33 -10.14 -8.58 -2.19
CA PHE A 33 -9.48 -9.68 -1.49
C PHE A 33 -9.28 -9.34 0.00
N VAL A 34 -8.81 -8.14 0.31
CA VAL A 34 -8.62 -7.69 1.68
C VAL A 34 -9.96 -7.60 2.42
N ARG A 35 -11.00 -7.01 1.82
CA ARG A 35 -12.32 -6.87 2.45
C ARG A 35 -12.96 -8.21 2.78
N GLU A 36 -12.92 -9.16 1.84
CA GLU A 36 -13.46 -10.51 2.02
C GLU A 36 -12.73 -11.29 3.12
N ASN A 37 -11.47 -10.94 3.38
CA ASN A 37 -10.61 -11.61 4.34
C ASN A 37 -10.35 -10.79 5.62
N ALA A 38 -10.97 -9.62 5.78
CA ALA A 38 -10.69 -8.68 6.86
C ALA A 38 -10.89 -9.27 8.27
N ALA A 39 -11.84 -10.21 8.41
CA ALA A 39 -12.11 -10.88 9.68
C ALA A 39 -11.02 -11.88 10.10
N SER A 40 -10.21 -12.38 9.15
CA SER A 40 -9.15 -13.36 9.41
C SER A 40 -8.08 -13.29 8.34
N PHE A 41 -7.00 -12.57 8.64
CA PHE A 41 -5.79 -12.51 7.82
C PHE A 41 -4.77 -13.53 8.31
N THR A 42 -4.75 -14.70 7.67
CA THR A 42 -3.71 -15.71 7.90
C THR A 42 -2.48 -15.41 7.05
N GLU A 43 -1.32 -15.95 7.43
CA GLU A 43 -0.06 -15.82 6.67
C GLU A 43 -0.24 -16.20 5.19
N LYS A 44 -0.96 -17.28 4.91
CA LYS A 44 -1.27 -17.71 3.53
C LYS A 44 -2.02 -16.63 2.72
N LYS A 45 -2.90 -15.87 3.37
CA LYS A 45 -3.65 -14.78 2.73
C LYS A 45 -2.77 -13.55 2.51
N VAL A 46 -1.84 -13.27 3.41
CA VAL A 46 -0.80 -12.25 3.22
C VAL A 46 0.03 -12.59 1.98
N GLU A 47 0.53 -13.82 1.87
CA GLU A 47 1.30 -14.26 0.71
C GLU A 47 0.50 -14.20 -0.60
N THR A 48 -0.80 -14.52 -0.54
CA THR A 48 -1.68 -14.40 -1.70
C THR A 48 -1.83 -12.95 -2.15
N ALA A 49 -2.05 -12.02 -1.21
CA ALA A 49 -2.17 -10.61 -1.51
C ALA A 49 -0.85 -9.99 -2.00
N ARG A 50 0.29 -10.41 -1.44
CA ARG A 50 1.63 -10.06 -1.96
C ARG A 50 1.81 -10.58 -3.39
N GLY A 51 1.34 -11.78 -3.68
CA GLY A 51 1.35 -12.35 -5.03
C GLY A 51 0.58 -11.49 -6.03
N LEU A 52 -0.62 -11.03 -5.67
CA LEU A 52 -1.43 -10.14 -6.51
C LEU A 52 -0.71 -8.80 -6.78
N TYR A 53 -0.11 -8.22 -5.75
CA TYR A 53 0.66 -6.99 -5.88
C TYR A 53 1.92 -7.19 -6.75
N ALA A 54 2.66 -8.28 -6.54
CA ALA A 54 3.83 -8.59 -7.35
C ALA A 54 3.50 -8.83 -8.82
N GLN A 55 2.31 -9.37 -9.13
CA GLN A 55 1.84 -9.48 -10.52
C GLN A 55 1.68 -8.10 -11.18
N PHE A 56 1.10 -7.14 -10.46
CA PHE A 56 1.01 -5.76 -10.94
C PHE A 56 2.39 -5.14 -11.18
N LEU A 57 3.33 -5.30 -10.23
CA LEU A 57 4.71 -4.81 -10.41
C LEU A 57 5.38 -5.41 -11.64
N ARG A 58 5.17 -6.70 -11.92
CA ARG A 58 5.68 -7.33 -13.15
C ARG A 58 5.06 -6.72 -14.40
N THR A 59 3.77 -6.39 -14.38
CA THR A 59 3.14 -5.67 -15.49
C THR A 59 3.78 -4.32 -15.74
N LEU A 60 4.08 -3.56 -14.68
CA LEU A 60 4.79 -2.28 -14.80
C LEU A 60 6.20 -2.46 -15.39
N LEU A 61 6.94 -3.46 -14.92
CA LEU A 61 8.28 -3.78 -15.43
C LEU A 61 8.25 -4.20 -16.91
N GLN A 62 7.31 -5.07 -17.29
CA GLN A 62 7.13 -5.53 -18.67
C GLN A 62 6.75 -4.41 -19.64
N LYS A 63 6.04 -3.38 -19.16
CA LYS A 63 5.70 -2.17 -19.94
C LYS A 63 6.80 -1.10 -19.88
N SER A 64 7.93 -1.39 -19.22
CA SER A 64 9.04 -0.45 -19.02
C SER A 64 8.63 0.86 -18.32
N LEU A 65 7.62 0.79 -17.44
CA LEU A 65 7.15 1.92 -16.65
C LEU A 65 7.93 2.09 -15.33
N ILE A 66 8.61 1.03 -14.91
CA ILE A 66 9.54 1.01 -13.78
C ILE A 66 10.81 0.27 -14.20
N THR A 67 11.91 0.57 -13.53
CA THR A 67 13.18 -0.14 -13.71
C THR A 67 13.22 -1.46 -12.91
N PRO A 68 14.19 -2.35 -13.18
CA PRO A 68 14.42 -3.51 -12.31
C PRO A 68 14.70 -3.12 -10.85
N ASP A 69 15.45 -2.04 -10.63
CA ASP A 69 15.75 -1.53 -9.28
C ASP A 69 14.47 -1.05 -8.58
N ASP A 70 13.61 -0.31 -9.29
CA ASP A 70 12.30 0.09 -8.78
C ASP A 70 11.44 -1.13 -8.42
N TYR A 71 11.47 -2.18 -9.25
CA TYR A 71 10.72 -3.41 -9.01
C TYR A 71 11.16 -4.08 -7.70
N GLU A 72 12.46 -4.18 -7.44
CA GLU A 72 13.00 -4.72 -6.18
C GLU A 72 12.58 -3.87 -4.97
N VAL A 73 12.65 -2.55 -5.08
CA VAL A 73 12.23 -1.62 -4.01
C VAL A 73 10.74 -1.77 -3.73
N TYR A 74 9.91 -1.74 -4.77
CA TYR A 74 8.45 -1.84 -4.60
C TYR A 74 8.02 -3.20 -4.04
N GLN A 75 8.75 -4.29 -4.28
CA GLN A 75 8.45 -5.59 -3.68
C GLN A 75 8.64 -5.63 -2.15
N GLN A 76 9.49 -4.75 -1.61
CA GLN A 76 9.72 -4.63 -0.16
C GLN A 76 8.62 -3.81 0.52
N ILE A 77 8.00 -2.89 -0.20
CA ILE A 77 6.88 -2.09 0.28
C ILE A 77 5.61 -2.94 0.21
N CYS A 78 5.23 -3.56 1.32
CA CYS A 78 4.00 -4.36 1.39
C CYS A 78 2.80 -3.43 1.64
N PRO A 79 1.87 -3.24 0.66
CA PRO A 79 0.75 -2.31 0.80
C PRO A 79 -0.42 -2.88 1.62
N LEU A 80 -0.15 -3.90 2.45
CA LEU A 80 -1.17 -4.63 3.23
C LEU A 80 -1.13 -4.31 4.73
N PHE A 81 -0.06 -3.66 5.19
CA PHE A 81 0.15 -3.37 6.60
C PHE A 81 0.40 -1.89 6.75
N ASP A 82 -0.39 -1.23 7.61
CA ASP A 82 -0.11 0.14 7.98
C ASP A 82 1.38 0.31 8.31
N PRO A 83 2.04 1.39 7.84
CA PRO A 83 3.43 1.61 8.15
C PRO A 83 3.59 1.60 9.67
N VAL A 84 4.34 0.62 10.18
CA VAL A 84 4.62 0.53 11.60
C VAL A 84 5.86 1.37 11.85
N TYR A 85 5.65 2.56 12.40
CA TYR A 85 6.75 3.38 12.90
C TYR A 85 7.20 2.82 14.24
N VAL A 86 8.41 2.29 14.26
CA VAL A 86 9.06 1.88 15.51
C VAL A 86 9.70 3.12 16.13
N PHE A 87 9.21 3.51 17.30
CA PHE A 87 9.76 4.63 18.06
C PHE A 87 10.87 4.11 18.96
N TYR A 88 12.13 4.37 18.60
CA TYR A 88 13.29 3.88 19.35
C TYR A 88 13.67 4.80 20.52
N ASP A 89 13.41 6.10 20.39
CA ASP A 89 13.92 7.10 21.34
C ASP A 89 12.85 7.58 22.34
N GLU A 90 11.61 7.76 21.90
CA GLU A 90 10.54 8.36 22.71
C GLU A 90 9.20 7.63 22.53
N LYS A 91 8.24 7.87 23.43
CA LYS A 91 6.90 7.28 23.32
C LYS A 91 6.13 7.88 22.12
N LYS A 92 5.21 7.10 21.53
CA LYS A 92 4.36 7.51 20.39
C LYS A 92 3.74 8.91 20.55
N ASP A 93 3.33 9.27 21.77
CA ASP A 93 2.68 10.54 22.09
C ASP A 93 3.60 11.76 21.91
N PHE A 94 4.92 11.57 21.97
CA PHE A 94 5.92 12.61 21.73
C PHE A 94 5.84 13.17 20.30
N TYR A 95 5.40 12.34 19.35
CA TYR A 95 5.32 12.70 17.93
C TYR A 95 3.91 13.02 17.46
N ALA A 96 2.98 13.37 18.37
CA ALA A 96 1.58 13.67 18.01
C ALA A 96 1.46 14.73 16.89
N GLN A 97 2.35 15.72 16.91
CA GLN A 97 2.47 16.76 15.87
C GLN A 97 2.81 16.24 14.46
N LEU A 98 3.40 15.04 14.33
CA LEU A 98 3.67 14.44 13.02
C LEU A 98 2.40 13.93 12.34
N VAL A 99 1.32 13.70 13.09
CA VAL A 99 0.01 13.34 12.53
C VAL A 99 -0.53 14.54 11.73
N GLU A 100 -0.44 15.75 12.29
CA GLU A 100 -0.88 16.98 11.64
C GLU A 100 -0.05 17.27 10.38
N VAL A 101 1.28 17.14 10.47
CA VAL A 101 2.18 17.29 9.30
C VAL A 101 1.90 16.23 8.23
N GLN A 102 1.58 15.00 8.63
CA GLN A 102 1.19 13.94 7.70
C GLN A 102 -0.11 14.26 6.97
N GLU A 103 -1.11 14.83 7.66
CA GLU A 103 -2.37 15.27 7.05
C GLU A 103 -2.17 16.44 6.09
N GLU A 104 -1.28 17.37 6.42
CA GLU A 104 -0.94 18.52 5.58
C GLU A 104 -0.23 18.10 4.28
N ILE A 105 0.78 17.23 4.36
CA ILE A 105 1.55 16.77 3.20
C ILE A 105 0.72 15.88 2.27
N LEU A 106 -0.16 15.05 2.83
CA LEU A 106 -0.92 14.07 2.05
C LEU A 106 -2.25 14.62 1.53
N GLY A 107 -2.59 15.87 1.85
CA GLY A 107 -3.88 16.47 1.55
C GLY A 107 -4.98 15.75 2.33
N GLY A 108 -5.44 16.38 3.42
CA GLY A 108 -6.50 15.88 4.28
C GLY A 108 -7.65 15.22 3.51
N CYS A 109 -8.20 14.15 4.10
CA CYS A 109 -9.47 13.58 3.65
C CYS A 109 -10.49 14.74 3.44
#